data_AF-T0GHX3-F1
#
_entry.id   AF-T0GHX3-F1
#
_cell.length_a   1.000
_cell.length_b   1.000
_cell.length_c   1.000
_cell.angle_alpha   90.00
_cell.angle_beta   90.00
_cell.angle_gamma   90.00
#
_symmetry.space_group_name_H-M   'P 1'
#
loop_
_entity.id
_entity.type
_entity.pdbx_description
1 polymer ?
#
loop_
_entity_poly.entity_id
_entity_poly.type
_entity_poly.pdbx_seq_one_letter_code
_entity_poly.pdbx_strand_id
1 'polypeptide(L)'
;MAVYTHVPAEDIDAFLTRYDAGRLVSAKGIAEGVENSNYLLETTGADGSGHRYILTLYEKRVDEADLPFFMDLLDHLGARGIRVPRFIPARDGTRLQQLAGRPACLIEFLTGISVTEPTVAQSRAAGTALGAMHRAAEGFTGQRRNALDLPGWHDLAGKCGADLDRISSGLAARVAEELAFLDRYWPAELPRAVIHADLFPDNVLMLGDVVTGLIDFYFSCTDIRAYDLAVTHSAWVFSHDGAVWHGDRAAALSAGYAESHGLSDAERAAFPVLCRGAALRFLLTRAYDWINTPADALVTRKDPLAFLRRLDFYASAGPADLLGA
;
A
#
# COMPACT_ATOMS: atom_id res chain seq x y z
N MET A 1 8.45 -16.92 8.88
CA MET A 1 9.81 -16.40 8.61
C MET A 1 9.68 -15.50 7.39
N ALA A 2 9.86 -14.17 7.50
CA ALA A 2 9.86 -13.27 6.34
C ALA A 2 11.13 -12.39 6.27
N VAL A 3 12.24 -12.93 6.78
CA VAL A 3 13.58 -12.43 6.46
C VAL A 3 14.15 -13.37 5.42
N TYR A 4 14.22 -12.91 4.17
CA TYR A 4 14.78 -13.71 3.07
C TYR A 4 16.31 -13.70 3.09
N THR A 5 16.91 -12.58 3.49
CA THR A 5 18.36 -12.41 3.61
C THR A 5 18.73 -12.21 5.06
N HIS A 6 19.39 -13.20 5.66
CA HIS A 6 19.93 -13.07 7.01
C HIS A 6 21.22 -12.25 7.00
N VAL A 7 21.23 -11.12 7.72
CA VAL A 7 22.41 -10.27 7.91
C VAL A 7 22.98 -10.48 9.32
N PRO A 8 24.26 -10.86 9.46
CA PRO A 8 24.94 -10.94 10.76
C PRO A 8 24.96 -9.60 11.50
N ALA A 9 24.96 -9.64 12.84
CA ALA A 9 24.92 -8.43 13.66
C ALA A 9 26.18 -7.56 13.46
N GLU A 10 27.34 -8.18 13.25
CA GLU A 10 28.61 -7.52 12.94
C GLU A 10 28.56 -6.72 11.63
N ASP A 11 27.87 -7.26 10.62
CA ASP A 11 27.70 -6.58 9.33
C ASP A 11 26.73 -5.40 9.44
N ILE A 12 25.66 -5.55 10.25
CA ILE A 12 24.73 -4.45 10.56
C ILE A 12 25.45 -3.35 11.35
N ASP A 13 26.25 -3.68 12.37
CA ASP A 13 26.99 -2.68 13.16
C ASP A 13 28.01 -1.95 12.27
N ALA A 14 28.73 -2.67 11.41
CA ALA A 14 29.62 -2.07 10.42
C ALA A 14 28.88 -1.16 9.43
N PHE A 15 27.70 -1.57 8.97
CA PHE A 15 26.84 -0.76 8.10
C PHE A 15 26.39 0.54 8.78
N LEU A 16 25.99 0.49 10.06
CA LEU A 16 25.56 1.65 10.83
C LEU A 16 26.66 2.71 11.01
N THR A 17 27.95 2.34 10.91
CA THR A 17 29.05 3.33 10.95
C THR A 17 28.98 4.37 9.83
N ARG A 18 28.31 4.04 8.71
CA ARG A 18 28.07 4.96 7.59
C ARG A 18 27.03 6.03 7.90
N TYR A 19 26.29 5.90 9.01
CA TYR A 19 25.19 6.76 9.40
C TYR A 19 25.49 7.49 10.71
N ASP A 20 24.67 8.49 11.03
CA ASP A 20 24.66 9.14 12.35
C ASP A 20 23.66 8.47 13.31
N ALA A 21 23.76 7.14 13.40
CA ALA A 21 22.80 6.30 14.14
C ALA A 21 23.37 5.76 15.47
N GLY A 22 24.67 5.91 15.74
CA GLY A 22 25.33 5.28 16.89
C GLY A 22 25.65 3.79 16.65
N ARG A 23 25.80 3.01 17.73
CA ARG A 23 26.14 1.58 17.69
C ARG A 23 24.89 0.70 17.73
N LEU A 24 24.96 -0.49 17.14
CA LEU A 24 23.88 -1.48 17.22
C LEU A 24 23.69 -1.95 18.66
N VAL A 25 22.44 -1.93 19.14
CA VAL A 25 22.02 -2.48 20.44
C VAL A 25 21.24 -3.78 20.24
N SER A 26 20.27 -3.78 19.33
CA SER A 26 19.53 -4.98 18.97
C SER A 26 19.07 -4.94 17.51
N ALA A 27 18.94 -6.11 16.89
CA ALA A 27 18.38 -6.27 15.55
C ALA A 27 17.34 -7.39 15.58
N LYS A 28 16.11 -7.10 15.16
CA LYS A 28 15.01 -8.06 15.09
C LYS A 28 14.44 -8.09 13.68
N GLY A 29 14.47 -9.25 13.05
CA GLY A 29 13.81 -9.45 11.77
C GLY A 29 12.30 -9.27 11.90
N ILE A 30 11.70 -8.53 10.98
CA ILE A 30 10.25 -8.33 10.89
C ILE A 30 9.70 -9.38 9.94
N ALA A 31 8.75 -10.18 10.43
CA ALA A 31 8.16 -11.28 9.67
C ALA A 31 6.96 -10.87 8.80
N GLU A 32 6.63 -9.58 8.77
CA GLU A 32 5.53 -9.00 8.00
C GLU A 32 6.09 -8.33 6.74
N GLY A 33 5.56 -8.72 5.57
CA GLY A 33 6.03 -8.29 4.26
C GLY A 33 6.51 -9.47 3.40
N VAL A 34 6.15 -9.49 2.12
CA VAL A 34 6.47 -10.60 1.20
C VAL A 34 7.57 -10.26 0.19
N GLU A 35 8.03 -9.00 0.14
CA GLU A 35 8.88 -8.50 -0.94
C GLU A 35 10.30 -8.12 -0.50
N ASN A 36 10.51 -7.70 0.75
CA ASN A 36 11.79 -7.18 1.24
C ASN A 36 12.18 -7.81 2.58
N SER A 37 13.47 -7.86 2.89
CA SER A 37 13.92 -8.24 4.23
C SER A 37 13.96 -7.00 5.11
N ASN A 38 13.09 -6.94 6.13
CA ASN A 38 13.00 -5.81 7.06
C ASN A 38 13.52 -6.18 8.45
N TYR A 39 14.26 -5.27 9.06
CA TYR A 39 14.80 -5.41 10.41
C TYR A 39 14.46 -4.18 11.24
N LEU A 40 13.90 -4.38 12.43
CA LEU A 40 13.85 -3.36 13.47
C LEU A 40 15.20 -3.31 14.17
N LEU A 41 15.87 -2.17 14.07
CA LEU A 41 17.13 -1.89 14.73
C LEU A 41 16.92 -0.97 15.92
N GLU A 42 17.50 -1.33 17.06
CA GLU A 42 17.72 -0.42 18.18
C GLU A 42 19.19 -0.05 18.21
N THR A 43 19.48 1.23 18.40
CA THR A 43 20.84 1.78 18.40
C THR A 43 21.07 2.65 19.62
N THR A 44 22.32 2.96 19.94
CA THR A 44 22.64 3.90 21.03
C THR A 44 22.23 5.33 20.70
N GLY A 45 22.01 5.67 19.43
CA GLY A 45 21.91 7.06 18.98
C GLY A 45 23.26 7.77 18.92
N ALA A 46 23.29 8.86 18.16
CA ALA A 46 24.43 9.79 18.16
C ALA A 46 24.52 10.59 19.48
N ASP A 47 23.39 10.82 20.13
CA ASP A 47 23.25 11.58 21.39
C ASP A 47 23.18 10.68 22.65
N GLY A 48 23.22 9.36 22.48
CA GLY A 48 23.10 8.40 23.58
C GLY A 48 21.68 8.19 24.12
N SER A 49 20.64 8.81 23.53
CA SER A 49 19.26 8.66 23.99
C SER A 49 18.58 7.36 23.50
N GLY A 50 19.24 6.65 22.60
CA GLY A 50 18.70 5.45 21.96
C GLY A 50 17.70 5.79 20.86
N HIS A 51 17.90 5.22 19.67
CA HIS A 51 17.01 5.43 18.52
C HIS A 51 16.66 4.13 17.84
N ARG A 52 15.47 4.09 17.25
CA ARG A 52 14.98 2.96 16.45
C ARG A 52 14.97 3.31 14.98
N TYR A 53 15.33 2.32 14.17
CA TYR A 53 15.31 2.41 12.72
C TYR A 53 14.74 1.13 12.11
N ILE A 54 14.28 1.23 10.88
CA ILE A 54 14.00 0.07 10.03
C ILE A 54 15.16 -0.05 9.03
N LEU A 55 15.82 -1.21 8.99
CA LEU A 55 16.74 -1.56 7.92
C LEU A 55 15.98 -2.41 6.91
N THR A 56 15.94 -1.95 5.66
CA THR A 56 15.31 -2.67 4.55
C THR A 56 16.37 -3.08 3.55
N LEU A 57 16.42 -4.37 3.22
CA LEU A 57 17.16 -4.91 2.09
C LEU A 57 16.19 -5.25 0.97
N TYR A 58 16.43 -4.67 -0.21
CA TYR A 58 15.60 -4.87 -1.38
C TYR A 58 15.88 -6.23 -2.01
N GLU A 59 14.84 -7.06 -2.10
CA GLU A 59 14.93 -8.34 -2.78
C GLU A 59 14.62 -8.18 -4.28
N LYS A 60 14.88 -9.23 -5.07
CA LYS A 60 14.81 -9.20 -6.55
C LYS A 60 13.46 -8.76 -7.16
N ARG A 61 12.40 -8.63 -6.37
CA ARG A 61 11.07 -8.23 -6.85
C ARG A 61 10.92 -6.71 -7.00
N VAL A 62 11.76 -5.91 -6.33
CA VAL A 62 11.76 -4.46 -6.50
C VAL A 62 12.70 -4.10 -7.63
N ASP A 63 12.20 -3.37 -8.63
CA ASP A 63 13.05 -2.79 -9.66
C ASP A 63 13.86 -1.65 -9.03
N GLU A 64 15.19 -1.79 -8.99
CA GLU A 64 16.10 -0.78 -8.45
C GLU A 64 15.91 0.58 -9.14
N ALA A 65 15.43 0.60 -10.39
CA ALA A 65 15.14 1.82 -11.13
C ALA A 65 13.96 2.62 -10.56
N ASP A 66 13.06 1.98 -9.80
CA ASP A 66 11.91 2.63 -9.17
C ASP A 66 12.26 3.24 -7.79
N LEU A 67 13.35 2.81 -7.15
CA LEU A 67 13.73 3.26 -5.80
C LEU A 67 13.88 4.78 -5.67
N PRO A 68 14.51 5.50 -6.62
CA PRO A 68 14.59 6.95 -6.56
C PRO A 68 13.21 7.63 -6.51
N PHE A 69 12.22 7.11 -7.24
CA PHE A 69 10.86 7.66 -7.22
C PHE A 69 10.25 7.58 -5.82
N PHE A 70 10.36 6.43 -5.14
CA PHE A 70 9.82 6.28 -3.78
C PHE A 70 10.55 7.18 -2.78
N MET A 71 11.87 7.24 -2.86
CA MET A 71 12.67 8.09 -1.97
C MET A 71 12.31 9.57 -2.11
N ASP A 72 12.24 10.07 -3.35
CA ASP A 72 11.93 11.47 -3.63
C ASP A 72 10.47 11.79 -3.26
N LEU A 73 9.55 10.84 -3.43
CA LEU A 73 8.16 10.99 -2.99
C LEU A 73 8.07 11.13 -1.46
N LEU A 74 8.73 10.25 -0.71
CA LEU A 74 8.70 10.31 0.76
C LEU A 74 9.35 11.58 1.29
N ASP A 75 10.45 12.04 0.69
CA ASP A 75 11.07 13.31 1.05
C ASP A 75 10.12 14.50 0.77
N HIS A 76 9.45 14.50 -0.39
CA HIS A 76 8.49 15.54 -0.78
C HIS A 76 7.28 15.62 0.17
N LEU A 77 6.73 14.46 0.55
CA LEU A 77 5.61 14.34 1.48
C LEU A 77 6.01 14.71 2.91
N GLY A 78 7.16 14.21 3.37
CA GLY A 78 7.71 14.50 4.69
C GLY A 78 8.01 15.99 4.89
N ALA A 79 8.58 16.65 3.88
CA ALA A 79 8.81 18.10 3.88
C ALA A 79 7.51 18.93 3.98
N ARG A 80 6.36 18.33 3.64
CA ARG A 80 5.03 18.94 3.71
C ARG A 80 4.20 18.46 4.91
N GLY A 81 4.85 17.83 5.89
CA GLY A 81 4.25 17.49 7.17
C GLY A 81 3.45 16.18 7.19
N ILE A 82 3.48 15.40 6.11
CA ILE A 82 2.93 14.04 6.14
C ILE A 82 3.90 13.15 6.90
N ARG A 83 3.37 12.36 7.85
CA ARG A 83 4.16 11.39 8.60
C ARG A 83 4.38 10.14 7.73
N VAL A 84 5.48 10.16 6.98
CA VAL A 84 5.96 9.03 6.18
C VAL A 84 7.36 8.64 6.65
N PRO A 85 7.76 7.37 6.46
CA PRO A 85 9.06 6.92 6.93
C PRO A 85 10.17 7.55 6.07
N ARG A 86 11.00 8.41 6.68
CA ARG A 86 12.09 9.07 5.96
C ARG A 86 13.24 8.10 5.71
N PHE A 87 13.83 8.17 4.52
CA PHE A 87 15.11 7.51 4.24
C PHE A 87 16.21 8.29 4.95
N ILE A 88 16.95 7.62 5.83
CA ILE A 88 18.08 8.22 6.53
C ILE A 88 19.28 8.16 5.58
N PRO A 89 19.83 9.30 5.13
CA PRO A 89 21.02 9.29 4.29
C PRO A 89 22.24 8.87 5.10
N ALA A 90 23.19 8.20 4.44
CA ALA A 90 24.52 8.02 5.00
C ALA A 90 25.25 9.36 5.13
N ARG A 91 26.36 9.38 5.87
CA ARG A 91 27.21 10.57 6.07
C ARG A 91 27.74 11.16 4.76
N ASP A 92 27.84 10.34 3.71
CA ASP A 92 28.22 10.77 2.36
C ASP A 92 27.05 11.32 1.54
N GLY A 93 25.83 11.36 2.10
CA GLY A 93 24.60 11.81 1.46
C GLY A 93 23.86 10.72 0.67
N THR A 94 24.44 9.54 0.51
CA THR A 94 23.84 8.45 -0.28
C THR A 94 22.74 7.75 0.52
N ARG A 95 21.54 7.66 -0.05
CA ARG A 95 20.36 7.00 0.56
C ARG A 95 20.38 5.47 0.38
N LEU A 96 20.82 5.01 -0.79
CA LEU A 96 20.90 3.58 -1.12
C LEU A 96 22.35 3.09 -0.99
N GLN A 97 22.55 2.10 -0.12
CA GLN A 97 23.85 1.49 0.17
C GLN A 97 23.83 0.01 -0.20
N GLN A 98 24.98 -0.66 -0.14
CA GLN A 98 25.06 -2.12 -0.29
C GLN A 98 25.28 -2.80 1.06
N LEU A 99 24.52 -3.86 1.33
CA LEU A 99 24.64 -4.73 2.50
C LEU A 99 24.31 -6.19 2.11
N ALA A 100 25.16 -7.14 2.50
CA ALA A 100 25.00 -8.56 2.17
C ALA A 100 24.75 -8.83 0.66
N GLY A 101 25.38 -8.03 -0.21
CA GLY A 101 25.24 -8.13 -1.67
C GLY A 101 23.93 -7.60 -2.24
N ARG A 102 23.14 -6.85 -1.46
CA ARG A 102 21.85 -6.29 -1.88
C ARG A 102 21.75 -4.79 -1.60
N PRO A 103 20.95 -4.06 -2.40
CA PRO A 103 20.61 -2.68 -2.08
C PRO A 103 19.90 -2.62 -0.73
N ALA A 104 20.36 -1.72 0.12
CA ALA A 104 19.86 -1.56 1.47
C ALA A 104 19.76 -0.08 1.85
N CYS A 105 18.79 0.23 2.70
CA CYS A 105 18.62 1.58 3.23
C CYS A 105 18.22 1.53 4.71
N LEU A 106 18.56 2.59 5.41
CA LEU A 106 18.10 2.84 6.77
C LEU A 106 16.92 3.80 6.70
N ILE A 107 15.84 3.44 7.36
CA ILE A 107 14.55 4.13 7.31
C ILE A 107 14.16 4.52 8.74
N GLU A 108 13.55 5.68 8.90
CA GLU A 108 13.00 6.14 10.18
C GLU A 108 11.95 5.18 10.73
N PHE A 109 12.05 4.84 12.02
CA PHE A 109 11.01 4.11 12.71
C PHE A 109 9.85 5.05 13.08
N LEU A 110 8.66 4.76 12.56
CA LEU A 110 7.43 5.46 12.97
C LEU A 110 6.73 4.70 14.10
N THR A 111 6.28 5.43 15.12
CA THR A 111 5.55 4.84 16.25
C THR A 111 4.06 4.72 15.94
N GLY A 112 3.47 3.58 16.27
CA GLY A 112 2.04 3.32 16.15
C GLY A 112 1.80 1.83 15.93
N ILE A 113 0.53 1.46 15.84
CA ILE A 113 0.10 0.10 15.50
C ILE A 113 -0.91 0.16 14.36
N SER A 114 -0.82 -0.79 13.45
CA SER A 114 -1.82 -0.99 12.43
C SER A 114 -3.05 -1.69 13.02
N VAL A 115 -4.25 -1.35 12.53
CA VAL A 115 -5.50 -1.88 13.06
C VAL A 115 -5.95 -3.10 12.26
N THR A 116 -6.44 -4.13 12.96
CA THR A 116 -7.01 -5.31 12.29
C THR A 116 -8.44 -5.05 11.80
N GLU A 117 -9.26 -4.44 12.66
CA GLU A 117 -10.66 -4.10 12.40
C GLU A 117 -10.89 -2.62 12.70
N PRO A 118 -10.90 -1.74 11.68
CA PRO A 118 -11.02 -0.30 11.89
C PRO A 118 -12.33 0.11 12.57
N THR A 119 -12.30 1.10 13.45
CA THR A 119 -13.52 1.78 13.92
C THR A 119 -13.98 2.85 12.92
N VAL A 120 -15.16 3.41 13.13
CA VAL A 120 -15.66 4.57 12.36
C VAL A 120 -14.72 5.78 12.50
N ALA A 121 -14.24 6.05 13.71
CA ALA A 121 -13.31 7.15 13.99
C ALA A 121 -11.96 6.95 13.27
N GLN A 122 -11.43 5.73 13.29
CA GLN A 122 -10.20 5.38 12.59
C GLN A 122 -10.36 5.44 11.07
N SER A 123 -11.53 5.04 10.55
CA SER A 123 -11.85 5.16 9.13
C SER A 123 -11.86 6.63 8.68
N ARG A 124 -12.46 7.53 9.48
CA ARG A 124 -12.38 8.98 9.23
C ARG A 124 -10.94 9.48 9.24
N ALA A 125 -10.15 9.09 10.24
CA ALA A 125 -8.75 9.50 10.35
C ALA A 125 -7.89 9.03 9.16
N ALA A 126 -8.12 7.81 8.66
CA ALA A 126 -7.48 7.31 7.45
C ALA A 126 -7.87 8.13 6.21
N GLY A 127 -9.14 8.51 6.09
CA GLY A 127 -9.62 9.38 5.02
C GLY A 127 -8.95 10.74 5.04
N THR A 128 -8.89 11.37 6.22
CA THR A 128 -8.17 12.63 6.43
C THR A 128 -6.69 12.51 6.06
N ALA A 129 -6.02 11.43 6.47
CA ALA A 129 -4.62 11.21 6.16
C ALA A 129 -4.36 11.01 4.65
N LEU A 130 -5.22 10.26 3.95
CA LEU A 130 -5.15 10.08 2.50
C LEU A 130 -5.37 11.40 1.75
N GLY A 131 -6.37 12.18 2.15
CA GLY A 131 -6.62 13.49 1.55
C GLY A 131 -5.45 14.45 1.78
N ALA A 132 -4.88 14.48 2.99
CA ALA A 132 -3.70 15.27 3.30
C ALA A 132 -2.49 14.84 2.46
N MET A 133 -2.29 13.52 2.26
CA MET A 133 -1.23 12.99 1.43
C MET A 133 -1.36 13.47 -0.03
N HIS A 134 -2.54 13.35 -0.64
CA HIS A 134 -2.75 13.84 -2.02
C HIS A 134 -2.51 15.34 -2.16
N ARG A 135 -2.97 16.14 -1.20
CA ARG A 135 -2.69 17.59 -1.18
C ARG A 135 -1.19 17.85 -1.06
N ALA A 136 -0.48 17.12 -0.20
CA ALA A 136 0.97 17.25 -0.05
C ALA A 136 1.73 16.77 -1.29
N ALA A 137 1.18 15.82 -2.06
CA ALA A 137 1.77 15.36 -3.31
C ALA A 137 1.72 16.41 -4.43
N GLU A 138 0.90 17.47 -4.32
CA GLU A 138 0.88 18.56 -5.29
C GLU A 138 2.28 19.16 -5.51
N GLY A 139 2.63 19.35 -6.79
CA GLY A 139 3.95 19.85 -7.20
C GLY A 139 5.07 18.81 -7.22
N PHE A 140 4.81 17.56 -6.82
CA PHE A 140 5.76 16.46 -7.06
C PHE A 140 5.80 16.14 -8.56
N THR A 141 7.00 16.04 -9.13
CA THR A 141 7.20 15.88 -10.58
C THR A 141 7.65 14.48 -10.99
N GLY A 142 8.01 13.62 -10.03
CA GLY A 142 8.34 12.24 -10.29
C GLY A 142 7.15 11.50 -10.89
N GLN A 143 7.43 10.63 -11.87
CA GLN A 143 6.42 9.81 -12.52
C GLN A 143 6.80 8.35 -12.44
N ARG A 144 5.81 7.51 -12.14
CA ARG A 144 5.93 6.06 -12.19
C ARG A 144 4.64 5.49 -12.74
N ARG A 145 4.74 4.61 -13.73
CA ARG A 145 3.57 3.97 -14.33
C ARG A 145 2.96 2.98 -13.31
N ASN A 146 1.63 2.98 -13.19
CA ASN A 146 0.93 1.91 -12.49
C ASN A 146 1.04 0.61 -13.31
N ALA A 147 1.75 -0.40 -12.80
CA ALA A 147 1.85 -1.71 -13.44
C ALA A 147 0.59 -2.57 -13.23
N LEU A 148 -0.24 -2.22 -12.26
CA LEU A 148 -1.53 -2.84 -11.95
C LEU A 148 -2.66 -1.92 -12.42
N ASP A 149 -2.54 -1.44 -13.65
CA ASP A 149 -3.55 -0.68 -14.41
C ASP A 149 -4.47 -1.64 -15.19
N LEU A 150 -5.43 -1.09 -15.95
CA LEU A 150 -6.37 -1.89 -16.75
C LEU A 150 -5.67 -2.89 -17.70
N PRO A 151 -4.64 -2.51 -18.49
CA PRO A 151 -3.80 -3.47 -19.21
C PRO A 151 -3.16 -4.54 -18.32
N GLY A 152 -2.63 -4.15 -17.14
CA GLY A 152 -2.06 -5.07 -16.16
C GLY A 152 -3.09 -6.08 -15.61
N TRP A 153 -4.35 -5.69 -15.46
CA TRP A 153 -5.43 -6.59 -15.05
C TRP A 153 -5.73 -7.65 -16.11
N HIS A 154 -5.74 -7.27 -17.40
CA HIS A 154 -5.86 -8.23 -18.50
C HIS A 154 -4.69 -9.23 -18.53
N ASP A 155 -3.46 -8.76 -18.35
CA ASP A 155 -2.27 -9.62 -18.28
C ASP A 155 -2.33 -10.60 -17.09
N LEU A 156 -2.70 -10.11 -15.90
CA LEU A 156 -2.88 -10.96 -14.72
C LEU A 156 -3.99 -11.99 -14.91
N ALA A 157 -5.14 -11.59 -15.46
CA ALA A 157 -6.24 -12.50 -15.77
C ALA A 157 -5.80 -13.58 -16.77
N GLY A 158 -5.05 -13.21 -17.80
CA GLY A 158 -4.47 -14.16 -18.76
C GLY A 158 -3.50 -15.15 -18.11
N LYS A 159 -2.66 -14.69 -17.18
CA LYS A 159 -1.74 -15.53 -16.40
C LYS A 159 -2.46 -16.50 -15.46
N CYS A 160 -3.58 -16.09 -14.86
CA CYS A 160 -4.40 -16.99 -14.04
C CYS A 160 -5.20 -17.97 -14.90
N GLY A 161 -5.67 -17.55 -16.08
CA GLY A 161 -6.34 -18.40 -17.06
C GLY A 161 -7.50 -19.22 -16.49
N ALA A 162 -7.58 -20.49 -16.89
CA ALA A 162 -8.61 -21.43 -16.44
C ALA A 162 -8.44 -21.87 -14.96
N ASP A 163 -7.28 -21.63 -14.34
CA ASP A 163 -7.08 -21.97 -12.93
C ASP A 163 -7.92 -21.10 -11.98
N LEU A 164 -8.47 -19.97 -12.47
CA LEU A 164 -9.48 -19.20 -11.73
C LEU A 164 -10.68 -20.06 -11.30
N ASP A 165 -11.14 -20.98 -12.17
CA ASP A 165 -12.30 -21.84 -11.86
C ASP A 165 -11.99 -22.89 -10.80
N ARG A 166 -10.71 -23.12 -10.48
CA ARG A 166 -10.28 -23.98 -9.36
C ARG A 166 -10.42 -23.27 -8.02
N ILE A 167 -10.42 -21.94 -8.00
CA ILE A 167 -10.69 -21.14 -6.81
C ILE A 167 -12.21 -21.12 -6.54
N SER A 168 -13.00 -20.83 -7.58
CA SER A 168 -14.46 -20.90 -7.52
C SER A 168 -15.03 -21.13 -8.91
N SER A 169 -15.96 -22.06 -9.05
CA SER A 169 -16.60 -22.38 -10.32
C SER A 169 -17.22 -21.13 -10.97
N GLY A 170 -16.85 -20.83 -12.22
CA GLY A 170 -17.36 -19.70 -12.99
C GLY A 170 -16.62 -18.38 -12.74
N LEU A 171 -15.58 -18.38 -11.91
CA LEU A 171 -14.77 -17.19 -11.63
C LEU A 171 -14.10 -16.64 -12.88
N ALA A 172 -13.61 -17.50 -13.79
CA ALA A 172 -12.98 -17.06 -15.03
C ALA A 172 -13.94 -16.24 -15.89
N ALA A 173 -15.19 -16.71 -16.03
CA ALA A 173 -16.22 -16.02 -16.78
C ALA A 173 -16.61 -14.68 -16.12
N ARG A 174 -16.75 -14.67 -14.79
CA ARG A 174 -17.08 -13.46 -14.02
C ARG A 174 -16.00 -12.38 -14.12
N VAL A 175 -14.72 -12.78 -14.12
CA VAL A 175 -13.57 -11.88 -14.32
C VAL A 175 -13.58 -11.32 -15.75
N ALA A 176 -13.83 -12.16 -16.77
CA ALA A 176 -13.90 -11.70 -18.15
C ALA A 176 -15.04 -10.70 -18.39
N GLU A 177 -16.22 -10.93 -17.77
CA GLU A 177 -17.33 -9.99 -17.78
C GLU A 177 -16.96 -8.65 -17.13
N GLU A 178 -16.25 -8.70 -16.00
CA GLU A 178 -15.80 -7.48 -15.32
C GLU A 178 -14.80 -6.69 -16.16
N LEU A 179 -13.80 -7.36 -16.74
CA LEU A 179 -12.82 -6.73 -17.62
C LEU A 179 -13.50 -6.05 -18.81
N ALA A 180 -14.46 -6.72 -19.46
CA ALA A 180 -15.21 -6.14 -20.56
C ALA A 180 -16.05 -4.92 -20.13
N PHE A 181 -16.60 -4.93 -18.91
CA PHE A 181 -17.25 -3.75 -18.34
C PHE A 181 -16.25 -2.61 -18.14
N LEU A 182 -15.10 -2.88 -17.50
CA LEU A 182 -14.10 -1.86 -17.21
C LEU A 182 -13.48 -1.30 -18.50
N ASP A 183 -13.22 -2.11 -19.53
CA ASP A 183 -12.77 -1.64 -20.84
C ASP A 183 -13.70 -0.59 -21.45
N ARG A 184 -15.00 -0.74 -21.22
CA ARG A 184 -16.03 0.16 -21.76
C ARG A 184 -16.23 1.41 -20.90
N TYR A 185 -16.11 1.30 -19.59
CA TYR A 185 -16.54 2.34 -18.65
C TYR A 185 -15.42 2.95 -17.81
N TRP A 186 -14.17 2.46 -17.92
CA TRP A 186 -13.04 3.04 -17.21
C TRP A 186 -12.86 4.49 -17.62
N PRO A 187 -12.84 5.44 -16.66
CA PRO A 187 -12.85 6.85 -16.99
C PRO A 187 -11.49 7.29 -17.59
N ALA A 188 -11.54 7.89 -18.77
CA ALA A 188 -10.33 8.34 -19.48
C ALA A 188 -9.82 9.70 -19.00
N GLU A 189 -10.72 10.59 -18.58
CA GLU A 189 -10.40 12.00 -18.26
C GLU A 189 -10.78 12.33 -16.81
N LEU A 190 -9.97 11.85 -15.86
CA LEU A 190 -10.04 12.26 -14.47
C LEU A 190 -8.70 12.84 -14.00
N PRO A 191 -8.71 13.71 -12.96
CA PRO A 191 -7.48 14.23 -12.37
C PRO A 191 -6.54 13.11 -11.96
N ARG A 192 -5.29 13.21 -12.40
CA ARG A 192 -4.22 12.29 -12.03
C ARG A 192 -3.26 12.95 -11.05
N ALA A 193 -2.76 12.15 -10.13
CA ALA A 193 -1.78 12.55 -9.13
C ALA A 193 -0.86 11.37 -8.82
N VAL A 194 0.17 11.61 -8.01
CA VAL A 194 0.80 10.47 -7.32
C VAL A 194 -0.16 9.97 -6.24
N ILE A 195 -0.35 8.67 -6.24
CA ILE A 195 -1.23 7.93 -5.33
C ILE A 195 -0.43 6.90 -4.56
N HIS A 196 -0.93 6.46 -3.40
CA HIS A 196 -0.37 5.35 -2.62
C HIS A 196 -0.59 4.00 -3.32
N ALA A 197 -1.78 3.83 -3.87
CA ALA A 197 -2.29 2.62 -4.51
C ALA A 197 -2.37 1.37 -3.62
N ASP A 198 -2.18 1.48 -2.30
CA ASP A 198 -2.23 0.31 -1.40
C ASP A 198 -2.45 0.69 0.08
N LEU A 199 -3.24 1.74 0.35
CA LEU A 199 -3.41 2.24 1.72
C LEU A 199 -4.40 1.38 2.53
N PHE A 200 -4.02 0.15 2.83
CA PHE A 200 -4.77 -0.80 3.67
C PHE A 200 -4.55 -0.50 5.16
N PRO A 201 -5.38 -1.04 6.07
CA PRO A 201 -5.19 -0.87 7.52
C PRO A 201 -3.82 -1.28 8.05
N ASP A 202 -3.17 -2.29 7.46
CA ASP A 202 -1.81 -2.71 7.77
C ASP A 202 -0.74 -1.66 7.39
N ASN A 203 -1.03 -0.76 6.45
CA ASN A 203 -0.15 0.31 5.99
C ASN A 203 -0.40 1.67 6.65
N VAL A 204 -1.24 1.72 7.69
CA VAL A 204 -1.54 2.93 8.46
C VAL A 204 -1.28 2.69 9.95
N LEU A 205 -0.28 3.38 10.48
CA LEU A 205 0.06 3.34 11.89
C LEU A 205 -0.82 4.33 12.67
N MET A 206 -1.40 3.86 13.76
CA MET A 206 -2.30 4.65 14.62
C MET A 206 -1.93 4.58 16.10
N LEU A 207 -2.29 5.65 16.83
CA LEU A 207 -2.39 5.68 18.29
C LEU A 207 -3.78 6.18 18.68
N GLY A 208 -4.64 5.26 19.13
CA GLY A 208 -6.07 5.53 19.27
C GLY A 208 -6.69 5.80 17.89
N ASP A 209 -7.24 7.00 17.71
CA ASP A 209 -7.84 7.46 16.45
C ASP A 209 -6.92 8.43 15.68
N VAL A 210 -5.65 8.57 16.08
CA VAL A 210 -4.68 9.47 15.45
C VAL A 210 -3.76 8.69 14.54
N VAL A 211 -3.69 9.07 13.26
CA VAL A 211 -2.70 8.54 12.32
C VAL A 211 -1.32 9.11 12.65
N THR A 212 -0.39 8.20 12.91
CA THR A 212 1.00 8.52 13.27
C THR A 212 2.00 8.16 12.17
N GLY A 213 1.57 7.40 11.16
CA GLY A 213 2.40 7.10 10.00
C GLY A 213 1.62 6.46 8.85
N LEU A 214 1.96 6.83 7.63
CA LEU A 214 1.63 6.07 6.41
C LEU A 214 2.90 5.37 5.97
N ILE A 215 2.84 4.07 5.68
CA ILE A 215 4.00 3.25 5.33
C ILE A 215 3.74 2.45 4.04
N ASP A 216 4.78 1.80 3.52
CA ASP A 216 4.70 0.91 2.36
C ASP A 216 4.26 1.58 1.04
N PHE A 217 5.08 2.51 0.55
CA PHE A 217 4.82 3.25 -0.68
C PHE A 217 5.27 2.51 -1.96
N TYR A 218 5.62 1.22 -1.90
CA TYR A 218 6.19 0.51 -3.06
C TYR A 218 5.21 0.30 -4.22
N PHE A 219 3.90 0.43 -3.97
CA PHE A 219 2.88 0.49 -5.03
C PHE A 219 2.60 1.89 -5.55
N SER A 220 3.18 2.93 -4.95
CA SER A 220 2.90 4.31 -5.33
C SER A 220 3.25 4.58 -6.78
N CYS A 221 2.38 5.31 -7.46
CA CYS A 221 2.47 5.54 -8.90
C CYS A 221 1.65 6.78 -9.29
N THR A 222 1.75 7.19 -10.56
CA THR A 222 0.94 8.27 -11.11
C THR A 222 -0.33 7.70 -11.76
N ASP A 223 -1.48 7.92 -11.14
CA ASP A 223 -2.77 7.40 -11.63
C ASP A 223 -3.93 8.35 -11.28
N ILE A 224 -5.16 7.96 -11.62
CA ILE A 224 -6.38 8.64 -11.24
C ILE A 224 -6.42 8.81 -9.73
N ARG A 225 -6.48 10.04 -9.25
CA ARG A 225 -6.44 10.35 -7.82
C ARG A 225 -7.58 9.67 -7.05
N ALA A 226 -8.81 9.74 -7.58
CA ALA A 226 -9.97 9.11 -6.96
C ALA A 226 -9.90 7.57 -6.93
N TYR A 227 -9.03 6.94 -7.75
CA TYR A 227 -8.80 5.50 -7.69
C TYR A 227 -8.11 5.09 -6.39
N ASP A 228 -7.25 5.95 -5.83
CA ASP A 228 -6.60 5.66 -4.54
C ASP A 228 -7.58 5.67 -3.37
N LEU A 229 -8.56 6.57 -3.43
CA LEU A 229 -9.69 6.54 -2.49
C LEU A 229 -10.51 5.27 -2.68
N ALA A 230 -10.73 4.80 -3.92
CA ALA A 230 -11.45 3.56 -4.18
C ALA A 230 -10.69 2.32 -3.65
N VAL A 231 -9.36 2.29 -3.79
CA VAL A 231 -8.48 1.28 -3.19
C VAL A 231 -8.63 1.29 -1.66
N THR A 232 -8.45 2.46 -1.04
CA THR A 232 -8.58 2.62 0.40
C THR A 232 -9.99 2.24 0.87
N HIS A 233 -11.03 2.68 0.18
CA HIS A 233 -12.42 2.34 0.47
C HIS A 233 -12.62 0.83 0.48
N SER A 234 -12.13 0.12 -0.55
CA SER A 234 -12.21 -1.34 -0.62
C SER A 234 -11.50 -2.07 0.52
N ALA A 235 -10.51 -1.46 1.15
CA ALA A 235 -9.73 -2.05 2.23
C ALA A 235 -10.30 -1.77 3.63
N TRP A 236 -10.96 -0.62 3.84
CA TRP A 236 -11.34 -0.13 5.17
C TRP A 236 -12.79 -0.40 5.56
N VAL A 237 -13.70 -0.53 4.58
CA VAL A 237 -15.15 -0.46 4.83
C VAL A 237 -15.86 -1.82 4.70
N PHE A 238 -15.09 -2.90 4.62
CA PHE A 238 -15.60 -4.27 4.59
C PHE A 238 -14.98 -5.09 5.70
N SER A 239 -15.68 -6.15 6.11
CA SER A 239 -15.06 -7.24 6.87
C SER A 239 -13.88 -7.84 6.11
N HIS A 240 -12.96 -8.48 6.83
CA HIS A 240 -11.77 -9.10 6.22
C HIS A 240 -12.11 -10.07 5.08
N ASP A 241 -13.18 -10.85 5.24
CA ASP A 241 -13.70 -11.77 4.23
C ASP A 241 -14.55 -11.08 3.15
N GLY A 242 -14.79 -9.77 3.22
CA GLY A 242 -15.58 -9.03 2.23
C GLY A 242 -17.07 -9.32 2.23
N ALA A 243 -17.59 -10.10 3.19
CA ALA A 243 -19.00 -10.47 3.25
C ALA A 243 -19.91 -9.37 3.84
N VAL A 244 -19.36 -8.51 4.70
CA VAL A 244 -20.10 -7.43 5.36
C VAL A 244 -19.57 -6.09 4.88
N TRP A 245 -20.47 -5.21 4.42
CA TRP A 245 -20.18 -3.81 4.14
C TRP A 245 -20.58 -2.93 5.33
N HIS A 246 -19.69 -2.00 5.70
CA HIS A 246 -19.86 -1.07 6.82
C HIS A 246 -20.07 0.35 6.30
N GLY A 247 -21.33 0.72 6.03
CA GLY A 247 -21.67 2.03 5.47
C GLY A 247 -21.32 3.22 6.37
N ASP A 248 -21.31 3.04 7.68
CA ASP A 248 -20.86 4.04 8.64
C ASP A 248 -19.35 4.33 8.51
N ARG A 249 -18.52 3.29 8.33
CA ARG A 249 -17.09 3.44 8.02
C ARG A 249 -16.88 4.10 6.65
N ALA A 250 -17.67 3.73 5.64
CA ALA A 250 -17.62 4.34 4.31
C ALA A 250 -17.92 5.84 4.32
N ALA A 251 -19.00 6.25 4.99
CA ALA A 251 -19.35 7.66 5.14
C ALA A 251 -18.27 8.43 5.93
N ALA A 252 -17.75 7.83 7.00
CA ALA A 252 -16.70 8.44 7.82
C ALA A 252 -15.38 8.63 7.06
N LEU A 253 -14.93 7.60 6.32
CA LEU A 253 -13.76 7.66 5.44
C LEU A 253 -13.91 8.76 4.39
N SER A 254 -15.04 8.79 3.70
CA SER A 254 -15.33 9.76 2.65
C SER A 254 -15.39 11.19 3.20
N ALA A 255 -16.01 11.39 4.37
CA ALA A 255 -16.05 12.67 5.04
C ALA A 255 -14.66 13.16 5.46
N GLY A 256 -13.83 12.28 6.05
CA GLY A 256 -12.45 12.62 6.41
C GLY A 256 -11.61 13.00 5.18
N TYR A 257 -11.76 12.27 4.08
CA TYR A 257 -11.09 12.60 2.82
C TYR A 257 -11.49 13.99 2.31
N ALA A 258 -12.80 14.29 2.30
CA ALA A 258 -13.33 15.56 1.80
C ALA A 258 -12.85 16.79 2.59
N GLU A 259 -12.52 16.65 3.88
CA GLU A 259 -11.95 17.74 4.70
C GLU A 259 -10.59 18.20 4.18
N SER A 260 -9.76 17.26 3.72
CA SER A 260 -8.40 17.55 3.26
C SER A 260 -8.31 17.68 1.76
N HIS A 261 -9.12 16.95 0.98
CA HIS A 261 -9.01 16.95 -0.47
C HIS A 261 -10.31 16.35 -1.07
N GLY A 262 -11.26 17.19 -1.49
CA GLY A 262 -12.54 16.73 -2.01
C GLY A 262 -12.49 16.08 -3.40
N LEU A 263 -13.50 15.28 -3.71
CA LEU A 263 -13.77 14.80 -5.08
C LEU A 263 -14.48 15.89 -5.90
N SER A 264 -14.25 15.90 -7.20
CA SER A 264 -15.09 16.59 -8.19
C SER A 264 -16.36 15.79 -8.48
N ASP A 265 -17.31 16.39 -9.18
CA ASP A 265 -18.56 15.69 -9.54
C ASP A 265 -18.32 14.56 -10.56
N ALA A 266 -17.33 14.73 -11.46
CA ALA A 266 -16.90 13.68 -12.38
C ALA A 266 -16.26 12.50 -11.63
N GLU A 267 -15.40 12.76 -10.63
CA GLU A 267 -14.82 11.70 -9.79
C GLU A 267 -15.88 11.00 -8.94
N ARG A 268 -16.85 11.74 -8.37
CA ARG A 268 -17.99 11.15 -7.63
C ARG A 268 -18.82 10.23 -8.53
N ALA A 269 -19.16 10.68 -9.73
CA ALA A 269 -19.94 9.89 -10.68
C ALA A 269 -19.19 8.62 -11.12
N ALA A 270 -17.86 8.70 -11.28
CA ALA A 270 -17.03 7.56 -11.66
C ALA A 270 -16.66 6.63 -10.50
N PHE A 271 -16.88 7.04 -9.24
CA PHE A 271 -16.40 6.32 -8.06
C PHE A 271 -16.82 4.84 -8.01
N PRO A 272 -18.07 4.44 -8.32
CA PRO A 272 -18.44 3.02 -8.36
C PRO A 272 -17.60 2.20 -9.35
N VAL A 273 -17.29 2.76 -10.53
CA VAL A 273 -16.44 2.09 -11.54
C VAL A 273 -15.01 1.93 -11.03
N LEU A 274 -14.48 2.97 -10.36
CA LEU A 274 -13.15 2.91 -9.76
C LEU A 274 -13.07 1.85 -8.64
N CYS A 275 -14.10 1.76 -7.80
CA CYS A 275 -14.22 0.72 -6.76
C CYS A 275 -14.26 -0.69 -7.35
N ARG A 276 -14.95 -0.89 -8.48
CA ARG A 276 -14.94 -2.16 -9.20
C ARG A 276 -13.54 -2.51 -9.72
N GLY A 277 -12.84 -1.56 -10.35
CA GLY A 277 -11.45 -1.77 -10.79
C GLY A 277 -10.49 -2.07 -9.64
N ALA A 278 -10.64 -1.38 -8.51
CA ALA A 278 -9.84 -1.65 -7.31
C ALA A 278 -10.10 -3.07 -6.78
N ALA A 279 -11.38 -3.47 -6.70
CA ALA A 279 -11.73 -4.80 -6.26
C ALA A 279 -11.22 -5.90 -7.22
N LEU A 280 -11.33 -5.68 -8.54
CA LEU A 280 -10.80 -6.61 -9.53
C LEU A 280 -9.27 -6.74 -9.43
N ARG A 281 -8.55 -5.62 -9.26
CA ARG A 281 -7.09 -5.65 -9.08
C ARG A 281 -6.69 -6.60 -7.95
N PHE A 282 -7.28 -6.43 -6.76
CA PHE A 282 -6.92 -7.26 -5.60
C PHE A 282 -7.46 -8.69 -5.68
N LEU A 283 -8.59 -8.91 -6.38
CA LEU A 283 -9.05 -10.26 -6.72
C LEU A 283 -7.98 -10.97 -7.57
N LEU A 284 -7.48 -10.32 -8.62
CA LEU A 284 -6.52 -10.90 -9.56
C LEU A 284 -5.14 -11.14 -8.93
N THR A 285 -4.62 -10.19 -8.16
CA THR A 285 -3.32 -10.38 -7.48
C THR A 285 -3.39 -11.51 -6.46
N ARG A 286 -4.46 -11.55 -5.64
CA ARG A 286 -4.66 -12.67 -4.70
C ARG A 286 -4.89 -13.99 -5.41
N ALA A 287 -5.63 -14.01 -6.52
CA ALA A 287 -5.83 -15.23 -7.31
C ALA A 287 -4.51 -15.75 -7.88
N TYR A 288 -3.69 -14.85 -8.45
CA TYR A 288 -2.37 -15.20 -8.95
C TYR A 288 -1.49 -15.80 -7.85
N ASP A 289 -1.41 -15.14 -6.68
CA ASP A 289 -0.66 -15.67 -5.55
C ASP A 289 -1.24 -16.99 -5.04
N TRP A 290 -2.57 -17.14 -5.02
CA TRP A 290 -3.24 -18.35 -4.59
C TRP A 290 -2.90 -19.56 -5.45
N ILE A 291 -2.86 -19.36 -6.78
CA ILE A 291 -2.55 -20.37 -7.79
C ILE A 291 -1.06 -20.72 -7.78
N ASN A 292 -0.18 -19.72 -7.67
CA ASN A 292 1.27 -19.90 -7.85
C ASN A 292 2.04 -20.17 -6.56
N THR A 293 1.43 -19.95 -5.38
CA THR A 293 2.07 -20.27 -4.10
C THR A 293 1.91 -21.76 -3.79
N PRO A 294 3.02 -22.50 -3.62
CA PRO A 294 2.98 -23.92 -3.24
C PRO A 294 2.20 -24.16 -1.95
N ALA A 295 1.49 -25.29 -1.86
CA ALA A 295 0.65 -25.60 -0.70
C ALA A 295 1.44 -25.81 0.60
N ASP A 296 2.74 -26.07 0.52
CA ASP A 296 3.69 -26.24 1.61
C ASP A 296 4.40 -24.93 2.03
N ALA A 297 4.10 -23.81 1.36
CA ALA A 297 4.65 -22.52 1.74
C ALA A 297 4.14 -22.10 3.13
N LEU A 298 5.04 -21.64 3.99
CA LEU A 298 4.74 -21.12 5.34
C LEU A 298 4.01 -19.75 5.33
N VAL A 299 3.50 -19.31 4.17
CA VAL A 299 2.84 -18.02 3.99
C VAL A 299 1.33 -18.24 3.90
N THR A 300 0.57 -17.58 4.77
CA THR A 300 -0.89 -17.61 4.73
C THR A 300 -1.38 -16.92 3.45
N ARG A 301 -1.96 -17.69 2.54
CA ARG A 301 -2.59 -17.15 1.32
C ARG A 301 -3.85 -16.35 1.70
N LYS A 302 -4.01 -15.17 1.11
CA LYS A 302 -5.22 -14.33 1.29
C LYS A 302 -6.33 -14.83 0.37
N ASP A 303 -7.55 -15.02 0.88
CA ASP A 303 -8.71 -15.45 0.08
C ASP A 303 -8.99 -14.45 -1.07
N PRO A 304 -8.93 -14.87 -2.34
CA PRO A 304 -9.30 -14.02 -3.48
C PRO A 304 -10.80 -13.69 -3.48
N LEU A 305 -11.65 -14.60 -3.01
CA LEU A 305 -13.11 -14.45 -3.05
C LEU A 305 -13.61 -13.32 -2.15
N ALA A 306 -12.81 -12.89 -1.17
CA ALA A 306 -13.10 -11.69 -0.40
C ALA A 306 -13.25 -10.45 -1.29
N PHE A 307 -12.41 -10.31 -2.31
CA PHE A 307 -12.49 -9.20 -3.26
C PHE A 307 -13.51 -9.43 -4.37
N LEU A 308 -13.87 -10.67 -4.68
CA LEU A 308 -15.04 -10.97 -5.52
C LEU A 308 -16.33 -10.47 -4.85
N ARG A 309 -16.53 -10.77 -3.56
CA ARG A 309 -17.70 -10.30 -2.81
C ARG A 309 -17.80 -8.77 -2.77
N ARG A 310 -16.67 -8.08 -2.58
CA ARG A 310 -16.58 -6.61 -2.66
C ARG A 310 -16.93 -6.11 -4.07
N LEU A 311 -16.41 -6.75 -5.10
CA LEU A 311 -16.68 -6.42 -6.49
C LEU A 311 -18.19 -6.52 -6.81
N ASP A 312 -18.83 -7.60 -6.39
CA ASP A 312 -20.26 -7.82 -6.63
C ASP A 312 -21.13 -6.79 -5.89
N PHE A 313 -20.74 -6.40 -4.67
CA PHE A 313 -21.38 -5.28 -3.98
C PHE A 313 -21.25 -3.98 -4.79
N TYR A 314 -20.03 -3.62 -5.22
CA TYR A 314 -19.80 -2.40 -5.98
C TYR A 314 -20.49 -2.37 -7.35
N ALA A 315 -20.72 -3.53 -7.96
CA ALA A 315 -21.48 -3.63 -9.21
C ALA A 315 -22.97 -3.24 -9.03
N SER A 316 -23.48 -3.30 -7.80
CA SER A 316 -24.87 -2.96 -7.46
C SER A 316 -25.05 -1.61 -6.77
N ALA A 317 -23.96 -1.00 -6.26
CA ALA A 317 -24.02 0.21 -5.43
C ALA A 317 -23.88 1.51 -6.25
N GLY A 318 -24.63 2.54 -5.85
CA GLY A 318 -24.52 3.88 -6.43
C GLY A 318 -23.54 4.79 -5.68
N PRO A 319 -23.16 5.96 -6.24
CA PRO A 319 -22.26 6.90 -5.57
C PRO A 319 -22.73 7.36 -4.18
N ALA A 320 -24.05 7.55 -3.99
CA ALA A 320 -24.61 7.98 -2.71
C ALA A 320 -24.39 6.93 -1.61
N ASP A 321 -24.60 5.65 -1.94
CA ASP A 321 -24.37 4.54 -1.01
C ASP A 321 -22.90 4.47 -0.59
N LEU A 322 -21.98 4.64 -1.56
CA LEU A 322 -20.54 4.48 -1.33
C LEU A 322 -19.92 5.67 -0.58
N LEU A 323 -20.35 6.89 -0.86
CA LEU A 323 -19.73 8.10 -0.30
C LEU A 323 -20.46 8.66 0.92
N GLY A 324 -21.64 8.12 1.25
CA GLY A 324 -22.47 8.58 2.38
C GLY A 324 -23.00 10.00 2.20
N ALA A 325 -23.34 10.36 0.96
CA ALA A 325 -23.85 11.68 0.56
C ALA A 325 -25.38 11.76 0.60
#